data_AF-A1KBN7-F1
#
_entry.id   AF-A1KBN7-F1
#
_cell.length_a   1.000
_cell.length_b   1.000
_cell.length_c   1.000
_cell.angle_alpha   90.00
_cell.angle_beta   90.00
_cell.angle_gamma   90.00
#
_symmetry.space_group_name_H-M   'P 1'
#
loop_
_entity.id
_entity.type
_entity.pdbx_description
1 polymer ?
#
loop_
_entity_poly.entity_id
_entity_poly.type
_entity_poly.pdbx_seq_one_letter_code
_entity_poly.pdbx_strand_id
1 'polypeptide(L)'
;MAIIQGIQGFIAAMRLSSSIRLCVAAALGCGAVLAYAGAPLVADGVPAWSDEPPVVARLIEAGYRAERSVPELAAARYCAAARAGSVEGQYRLGRLYLAGRGVARQTAVAATLLGAAARGGHEGAQALLAASPLAPADALPDCLYDTASISTDERDEVVPYEVVDRFVQALPGDKRRHALLVQRLAPRFAVDPRLALAIVRTESNFDAAAVSPKNAQGLMQLIPETAERFGVRNALDPEQNLRGGLAYLRWLLKQFEGDVALAAAAYNAGEGAVARHGGVPPYAETEEYVRRVLAFYRSSRHHAPDGGLAAVPAPARG
;
A
#
# COMPACT_ATOMS: atom_id res chain seq x y z
N MET A 1 -56.36 -43.45 21.22
CA MET A 1 -56.20 -42.76 19.92
C MET A 1 -54.69 -42.70 19.65
N ALA A 2 -54.22 -43.55 18.73
CA ALA A 2 -52.85 -43.79 18.20
C ALA A 2 -51.65 -43.03 18.87
N ILE A 3 -50.75 -43.67 19.67
CA ILE A 3 -49.59 -44.59 19.37
C ILE A 3 -48.39 -43.83 18.77
N ILE A 4 -47.38 -43.39 19.55
CA ILE A 4 -46.13 -44.05 20.06
C ILE A 4 -44.92 -44.07 19.10
N GLN A 5 -43.78 -43.73 19.69
CA GLN A 5 -42.36 -43.64 19.29
C GLN A 5 -41.76 -44.77 18.43
N GLY A 6 -40.69 -44.40 17.70
CA GLY A 6 -39.42 -45.15 17.62
C GLY A 6 -39.27 -46.18 16.50
N ILE A 7 -38.12 -46.16 15.81
CA ILE A 7 -37.25 -47.33 15.54
C ILE A 7 -35.97 -46.85 14.83
N GLN A 8 -34.84 -47.31 15.36
CA GLN A 8 -33.50 -47.23 14.78
C GLN A 8 -33.25 -48.38 13.80
N GLY A 9 -32.25 -48.20 12.94
CA GLY A 9 -31.30 -49.27 12.62
C GLY A 9 -31.67 -50.18 11.45
N PHE A 10 -30.97 -50.00 10.33
CA PHE A 10 -30.71 -51.08 9.38
C PHE A 10 -29.22 -51.44 9.44
N ILE A 11 -28.97 -52.67 9.86
CA ILE A 11 -27.67 -53.29 10.10
C ILE A 11 -27.08 -53.83 8.80
N ALA A 12 -25.75 -53.79 8.80
CA ALA A 12 -24.73 -54.50 8.04
C ALA A 12 -25.05 -55.85 7.37
N ALA A 13 -24.20 -56.15 6.37
CA ALA A 13 -23.46 -57.40 6.14
C ALA A 13 -23.76 -58.14 4.82
N MET A 14 -22.84 -58.01 3.87
CA MET A 14 -22.33 -59.16 3.13
C MET A 14 -20.80 -59.10 3.11
N ARG A 15 -20.22 -60.21 3.58
CA ARG A 15 -18.82 -60.52 3.78
C ARG A 15 -18.44 -61.63 2.79
N LEU A 16 -17.16 -61.68 2.43
CA LEU A 16 -16.40 -62.82 1.88
C LEU A 16 -16.70 -63.18 0.40
N SER A 17 -15.77 -63.60 -0.46
CA SER A 17 -14.37 -64.07 -0.35
C SER A 17 -13.80 -64.19 -1.79
N SER A 18 -12.47 -64.05 -1.97
CA SER A 18 -11.61 -64.92 -2.83
C SER A 18 -10.42 -64.18 -3.48
N SER A 19 -9.33 -64.08 -2.71
CA SER A 19 -8.00 -64.62 -3.00
C SER A 19 -7.41 -64.68 -4.43
N ILE A 20 -6.22 -64.07 -4.54
CA ILE A 20 -5.02 -64.50 -5.30
C ILE A 20 -4.98 -64.16 -6.81
N ARG A 21 -4.05 -63.27 -7.21
CA ARG A 21 -2.78 -63.64 -7.89
C ARG A 21 -1.82 -62.45 -7.96
N LEU A 22 -0.63 -62.70 -7.42
CA LEU A 22 0.61 -61.94 -7.58
C LEU A 22 1.11 -62.14 -9.03
N CYS A 23 1.32 -61.07 -9.79
CA CYS A 23 2.14 -61.09 -11.00
C CYS A 23 3.13 -59.93 -10.94
N VAL A 24 4.38 -60.28 -10.61
CA VAL A 24 5.56 -59.47 -10.88
C VAL A 24 5.92 -59.67 -12.35
N ALA A 25 5.99 -58.59 -13.12
CA ALA A 25 6.76 -58.55 -14.36
C ALA A 25 7.26 -57.12 -14.58
N ALA A 26 8.59 -56.95 -14.48
CA ALA A 26 9.32 -55.79 -14.92
C ALA A 26 9.61 -55.91 -16.42
N ALA A 27 9.45 -54.82 -17.19
CA ALA A 27 10.33 -54.44 -18.30
C ALA A 27 9.88 -53.11 -18.95
N LEU A 28 10.76 -52.11 -18.83
CA LEU A 28 11.32 -51.30 -19.91
C LEU A 28 10.38 -50.62 -20.92
N GLY A 29 10.30 -49.29 -20.80
CA GLY A 29 10.69 -48.39 -21.90
C GLY A 29 9.69 -48.14 -23.02
N CYS A 30 8.91 -47.07 -22.90
CA CYS A 30 8.56 -46.22 -24.05
C CYS A 30 8.26 -44.80 -23.56
N GLY A 31 9.03 -43.83 -24.06
CA GLY A 31 8.90 -42.42 -23.71
C GLY A 31 7.59 -41.84 -24.26
N ALA A 32 6.70 -41.46 -23.35
CA ALA A 32 5.64 -40.51 -23.64
C ALA A 32 6.07 -39.18 -23.03
N VAL A 33 6.54 -38.27 -23.87
CA VAL A 33 6.70 -36.85 -23.51
C VAL A 33 5.28 -36.30 -23.36
N LEU A 34 4.77 -36.33 -22.12
CA LEU A 34 3.62 -35.53 -21.73
C LEU A 34 4.08 -34.08 -21.73
N ALA A 35 3.79 -33.39 -22.85
CA ALA A 35 3.83 -31.94 -22.91
C ALA A 35 2.80 -31.41 -21.90
N TYR A 36 3.28 -31.04 -20.72
CA TYR A 36 2.54 -30.15 -19.84
C TYR A 36 2.36 -28.84 -20.60
N ALA A 37 1.16 -28.63 -21.13
CA ALA A 37 0.74 -27.31 -21.58
C ALA A 37 0.93 -26.35 -20.40
N GLY A 38 1.84 -25.39 -20.57
CA GLY A 38 2.15 -24.39 -19.56
C GLY A 38 0.88 -23.68 -19.14
N ALA A 39 0.57 -23.74 -17.84
CA ALA A 39 -0.32 -22.78 -17.22
C ALA A 39 0.20 -21.36 -17.57
N PRO A 40 -0.71 -20.41 -17.86
CA PRO A 40 -0.28 -19.06 -18.19
C PRO A 40 0.48 -18.50 -16.99
N LEU A 41 1.63 -17.87 -17.28
CA LEU A 41 2.42 -17.14 -16.31
C LEU A 41 1.51 -16.08 -15.67
N VAL A 42 1.16 -16.29 -14.40
CA VAL A 42 0.50 -15.29 -13.56
C VAL A 42 1.48 -14.13 -13.42
N ALA A 43 1.12 -13.00 -14.02
CA ALA A 43 1.85 -11.75 -13.88
C ALA A 43 1.78 -11.27 -12.42
N ASP A 44 2.93 -10.82 -11.91
CA ASP A 44 3.16 -10.15 -10.62
C ASP A 44 2.78 -10.95 -9.37
N GLY A 45 3.80 -11.34 -8.58
CA GLY A 45 3.72 -12.27 -7.44
C GLY A 45 2.95 -11.80 -6.21
N VAL A 46 1.86 -11.05 -6.39
CA VAL A 46 0.86 -10.73 -5.38
C VAL A 46 -0.31 -11.70 -5.56
N PRO A 47 -0.69 -12.50 -4.54
CA PRO A 47 -1.85 -13.36 -4.63
C PRO A 47 -3.13 -12.56 -4.93
N ALA A 48 -3.96 -13.03 -5.86
CA ALA A 48 -5.27 -12.45 -6.08
C ALA A 48 -6.19 -12.86 -4.91
N TRP A 49 -6.52 -11.92 -4.02
CA TRP A 49 -7.48 -12.13 -2.92
C TRP A 49 -8.92 -12.04 -3.44
N SER A 50 -9.27 -12.90 -4.40
CA SER A 50 -10.55 -12.87 -5.12
C SER A 50 -11.78 -13.12 -4.24
N ASP A 51 -11.57 -13.75 -3.08
CA ASP A 51 -12.63 -14.11 -2.15
C ASP A 51 -12.93 -13.02 -1.11
N GLU A 52 -12.17 -11.92 -1.13
CA GLU A 52 -12.33 -10.79 -0.22
C GLU A 52 -13.12 -9.64 -0.88
N PRO A 53 -13.93 -8.88 -0.12
CA PRO A 53 -14.56 -7.67 -0.63
C PRO A 53 -13.52 -6.71 -1.23
N PRO A 54 -13.81 -5.98 -2.33
CA PRO A 54 -12.81 -5.16 -3.01
C PRO A 54 -12.11 -4.10 -2.15
N VAL A 55 -12.77 -3.63 -1.10
CA VAL A 55 -12.16 -2.71 -0.11
C VAL A 55 -11.14 -3.46 0.75
N VAL A 56 -11.45 -4.67 1.19
CA VAL A 56 -10.59 -5.52 2.03
C VAL A 56 -9.41 -6.05 1.21
N ALA A 57 -9.65 -6.51 -0.03
CA ALA A 57 -8.59 -6.94 -0.94
C ALA A 57 -7.53 -5.85 -1.15
N ARG A 58 -7.94 -4.59 -1.36
CA ARG A 58 -7.02 -3.45 -1.47
C ARG A 58 -6.23 -3.16 -0.19
N LEU A 59 -6.83 -3.38 0.98
CA LEU A 59 -6.12 -3.25 2.26
C LEU A 59 -5.02 -4.31 2.38
N ILE A 60 -5.35 -5.56 2.09
CA ILE A 60 -4.38 -6.67 2.12
C ILE A 60 -3.28 -6.42 1.09
N GLU A 61 -3.62 -5.93 -0.10
CA GLU A 61 -2.67 -5.59 -1.15
C GLU A 61 -1.68 -4.51 -0.75
N ALA A 62 -2.19 -3.40 -0.22
CA ALA A 62 -1.36 -2.32 0.29
C ALA A 62 -0.45 -2.82 1.42
N GLY A 63 -0.97 -3.67 2.31
CA GLY A 63 -0.18 -4.29 3.36
C GLY A 63 0.92 -5.18 2.82
N TYR A 64 0.61 -6.03 1.82
CA TYR A 64 1.55 -6.97 1.20
C TYR A 64 2.74 -6.27 0.57
N ARG A 65 2.47 -5.19 -0.16
CA ARG A 65 3.49 -4.34 -0.77
C ARG A 65 4.35 -3.64 0.29
N ALA A 66 3.74 -3.21 1.39
CA ALA A 66 4.42 -2.53 2.49
C ALA A 66 5.22 -3.46 3.42
N GLU A 67 4.98 -4.78 3.44
CA GLU A 67 5.58 -5.70 4.42
C GLU A 67 7.10 -5.63 4.49
N ARG A 68 7.78 -5.36 3.37
CA ARG A 68 9.24 -5.33 3.29
C ARG A 68 9.82 -3.94 3.59
N SER A 69 9.16 -2.89 3.13
CA SER A 69 9.66 -1.51 3.19
C SER A 69 9.17 -0.75 4.43
N VAL A 70 7.87 -0.84 4.74
CA VAL A 70 7.23 -0.09 5.82
C VAL A 70 6.34 -1.04 6.64
N PRO A 71 6.95 -1.89 7.49
CA PRO A 71 6.22 -2.95 8.18
C PRO A 71 5.16 -2.40 9.16
N GLU A 72 5.32 -1.17 9.68
CA GLU A 72 4.31 -0.48 10.50
C GLU A 72 3.04 -0.19 9.69
N LEU A 73 3.21 0.25 8.43
CA LEU A 73 2.10 0.46 7.51
C LEU A 73 1.44 -0.88 7.16
N ALA A 74 2.23 -1.93 6.93
CA ALA A 74 1.70 -3.27 6.68
C ALA A 74 0.82 -3.76 7.84
N ALA A 75 1.29 -3.62 9.09
CA ALA A 75 0.53 -3.96 10.28
C ALA A 75 -0.78 -3.16 10.37
N ALA A 76 -0.76 -1.85 10.09
CA ALA A 76 -1.95 -1.03 10.09
C ALA A 76 -2.99 -1.48 9.04
N ARG A 77 -2.54 -1.79 7.81
CA ARG A 77 -3.42 -2.25 6.72
C ARG A 77 -4.01 -3.63 7.01
N TYR A 78 -3.23 -4.56 7.54
CA TYR A 78 -3.73 -5.86 7.96
C TYR A 78 -4.65 -5.79 9.16
N CYS A 79 -4.43 -4.85 10.08
CA CYS A 79 -5.38 -4.65 11.17
C CYS A 79 -6.72 -4.09 10.67
N ALA A 80 -6.71 -3.15 9.72
CA ALA A 80 -7.95 -2.71 9.09
C ALA A 80 -8.68 -3.86 8.36
N ALA A 81 -7.95 -4.71 7.65
CA ALA A 81 -8.52 -5.91 7.02
C ALA A 81 -9.08 -6.91 8.06
N ALA A 82 -8.34 -7.17 9.14
CA ALA A 82 -8.76 -8.05 10.22
C ALA A 82 -10.01 -7.54 10.96
N ARG A 83 -10.14 -6.22 11.17
CA ARG A 83 -11.37 -5.59 11.68
C ARG A 83 -12.58 -5.81 10.77
N ALA A 84 -12.35 -5.82 9.47
CA ALA A 84 -13.39 -6.13 8.48
C ALA A 84 -13.72 -7.63 8.39
N GLY A 85 -13.11 -8.47 9.24
CA GLY A 85 -13.34 -9.91 9.28
C GLY A 85 -12.42 -10.72 8.37
N SER A 86 -11.44 -10.11 7.71
CA SER A 86 -10.52 -10.82 6.80
C SER A 86 -9.69 -11.85 7.53
N VAL A 87 -9.81 -13.11 7.10
CA VAL A 87 -9.03 -14.25 7.58
C VAL A 87 -7.56 -14.10 7.16
N GLU A 88 -7.30 -13.61 5.95
CA GLU A 88 -5.97 -13.30 5.44
C GLU A 88 -5.32 -12.16 6.25
N GLY A 89 -6.08 -11.09 6.52
CA GLY A 89 -5.63 -9.98 7.36
C GLY A 89 -5.22 -10.43 8.77
N GLN A 90 -6.01 -11.32 9.39
CA GLN A 90 -5.69 -11.92 10.70
C GLN A 90 -4.38 -12.72 10.65
N TYR A 91 -4.20 -13.58 9.64
CA TYR A 91 -2.98 -14.37 9.49
C TYR A 91 -1.74 -13.50 9.36
N ARG A 92 -1.79 -12.51 8.47
CA ARG A 92 -0.65 -11.64 8.18
C ARG A 92 -0.29 -10.75 9.36
N LEU A 93 -1.29 -10.15 10.01
CA LEU A 93 -1.07 -9.37 11.23
C LEU A 93 -0.48 -10.25 12.34
N GLY A 94 -0.99 -11.47 12.51
CA GLY A 94 -0.48 -12.43 13.49
C GLY A 94 1.00 -12.77 13.28
N ARG A 95 1.43 -12.94 12.02
CA ARG A 95 2.85 -13.14 11.70
C ARG A 95 3.73 -11.93 12.02
N LEU A 96 3.23 -10.70 11.81
CA LEU A 96 3.96 -9.49 12.18
C LEU A 96 4.16 -9.38 13.70
N TYR A 97 3.13 -9.68 14.50
CA TYR A 97 3.24 -9.73 15.97
C TYR A 97 4.17 -10.84 16.47
N LEU A 98 4.18 -12.00 15.80
CA LEU A 98 5.07 -13.10 16.14
C LEU A 98 6.54 -12.74 15.87
N ALA A 99 6.79 -12.04 14.76
CA ALA A 99 8.13 -11.62 14.34
C ALA A 99 8.60 -10.32 15.00
N GLY A 100 7.69 -9.50 15.54
CA GLY A 100 8.01 -8.15 16.01
C GLY A 100 8.38 -7.18 14.88
N ARG A 101 7.77 -7.33 13.69
CA ARG A 101 8.05 -6.48 12.52
C ARG A 101 6.94 -5.45 12.36
N GLY A 102 7.28 -4.17 12.52
CA GLY A 102 6.32 -3.06 12.43
C GLY A 102 5.37 -2.94 13.63
N VAL A 103 5.45 -3.86 14.59
CA VAL A 103 4.72 -3.88 15.85
C VAL A 103 5.63 -4.47 16.93
N ALA A 104 5.41 -4.11 18.19
CA ALA A 104 6.09 -4.75 19.30
C ALA A 104 5.75 -6.26 19.32
N ARG A 105 6.77 -7.11 19.50
CA ARG A 105 6.59 -8.56 19.53
C ARG A 105 5.68 -8.94 20.69
N GLN A 106 4.56 -9.59 20.39
CA GLN A 106 3.58 -10.02 21.38
C GLN A 106 3.03 -11.40 21.01
N THR A 107 3.59 -12.44 21.63
CA THR A 107 3.25 -13.84 21.31
C THR A 107 1.79 -14.18 21.61
N ALA A 108 1.21 -13.62 22.68
CA ALA A 108 -0.19 -13.82 23.04
C ALA A 108 -1.15 -13.24 21.98
N VAL A 109 -0.85 -12.05 21.46
CA VAL A 109 -1.60 -11.43 20.36
C VAL A 109 -1.47 -12.25 19.08
N ALA A 110 -0.25 -12.66 18.74
CA ALA A 110 -0.01 -13.52 17.59
C ALA A 110 -0.79 -14.85 17.68
N ALA A 111 -0.81 -15.49 18.85
CA ALA A 111 -1.54 -16.73 19.09
C ALA A 111 -3.05 -16.55 18.86
N THR A 112 -3.61 -15.45 19.36
CA THR A 112 -5.04 -15.13 19.19
C THR A 112 -5.39 -14.94 17.72
N LEU A 113 -4.62 -14.11 16.99
CA LEU A 113 -4.85 -13.81 15.58
C LEU A 113 -4.63 -15.03 14.66
N LEU A 114 -3.54 -15.76 14.85
CA LEU A 114 -3.23 -16.95 14.05
C LEU A 114 -4.22 -18.09 14.35
N GLY A 115 -4.66 -18.23 15.60
CA GLY A 115 -5.69 -19.17 15.99
C GLY A 115 -7.05 -18.83 15.38
N ALA A 116 -7.42 -17.55 15.34
CA ALA A 116 -8.62 -17.08 14.64
C ALA A 116 -8.56 -17.36 13.13
N ALA A 117 -7.44 -17.02 12.48
CA ALA A 117 -7.24 -17.28 11.06
C ALA A 117 -7.30 -18.78 10.74
N ALA A 118 -6.67 -19.63 11.57
CA ALA A 118 -6.70 -21.08 11.39
C ALA A 118 -8.11 -21.67 11.52
N ARG A 119 -8.91 -21.20 12.49
CA ARG A 119 -10.33 -21.57 12.62
C ARG A 119 -11.18 -21.04 11.47
N GLY A 120 -10.80 -19.90 10.90
CA GLY A 120 -11.37 -19.33 9.67
C GLY A 120 -10.97 -20.05 8.38
N GLY A 121 -10.17 -21.13 8.47
CA GLY A 121 -9.77 -21.94 7.31
C GLY A 121 -8.46 -21.53 6.65
N HIS A 122 -7.70 -20.60 7.22
CA HIS A 122 -6.42 -20.17 6.62
C HIS A 122 -5.35 -21.28 6.69
N GLU A 123 -5.02 -21.87 5.55
CA GLU A 123 -4.06 -22.99 5.45
C GLU A 123 -2.68 -22.64 6.04
N GLY A 124 -2.16 -21.45 5.72
CA GLY A 124 -0.87 -20.99 6.25
C GLY A 124 -0.85 -20.80 7.78
N ALA A 125 -1.99 -20.52 8.41
CA ALA A 125 -2.08 -20.37 9.85
C ALA A 125 -2.15 -21.74 10.52
N GLN A 126 -2.91 -22.67 9.93
CA GLN A 126 -2.99 -24.06 10.37
C GLN A 126 -1.63 -24.74 10.30
N ALA A 127 -0.91 -24.59 9.19
CA ALA A 127 0.44 -25.15 9.02
C ALA A 127 1.43 -24.57 10.02
N LEU A 128 1.39 -23.24 10.24
CA LEU A 128 2.26 -22.57 11.19
C LEU A 128 2.03 -23.08 12.62
N LEU A 129 0.78 -23.16 13.06
CA LEU A 129 0.43 -23.61 14.42
C LEU A 129 0.65 -25.12 14.62
N ALA A 130 0.53 -25.94 13.56
CA ALA A 130 0.88 -27.35 13.62
C ALA A 130 2.40 -27.56 13.80
N ALA A 131 3.22 -26.74 13.15
CA ALA A 131 4.67 -26.81 13.24
C ALA A 131 5.23 -26.19 14.53
N SER A 132 4.63 -25.09 15.01
CA SER A 132 5.03 -24.39 16.23
C SER A 132 3.79 -23.93 17.00
N PRO A 133 3.25 -24.80 17.88
CA PRO A 133 2.07 -24.46 18.66
C PRO A 133 2.32 -23.26 19.56
N LEU A 134 1.41 -22.28 19.48
CA LEU A 134 1.35 -21.17 20.42
C LEU A 134 0.32 -21.49 21.50
N ALA A 135 0.62 -21.14 22.75
CA ALA A 135 -0.35 -21.27 23.83
C ALA A 135 -1.60 -20.44 23.49
N PRO A 136 -2.82 -20.99 23.62
CA PRO A 136 -4.04 -20.23 23.44
C PRO A 136 -4.02 -18.99 24.34
N ALA A 137 -4.46 -17.87 23.79
CA ALA A 137 -4.56 -16.61 24.50
C ALA A 137 -5.83 -15.89 24.04
N ASP A 138 -6.30 -14.99 24.88
CA ASP A 138 -7.43 -14.10 24.61
C ASP A 138 -6.93 -12.65 24.61
N ALA A 139 -5.92 -12.38 23.77
CA ALA A 139 -5.30 -11.07 23.65
C ALA A 139 -5.44 -10.56 22.22
N LEU A 140 -6.25 -9.52 22.01
CA LEU A 140 -6.30 -8.83 20.72
C LEU A 140 -5.36 -7.62 20.75
N PRO A 141 -4.86 -7.15 19.60
CA PRO A 141 -4.16 -5.88 19.56
C PRO A 141 -5.13 -4.71 19.75
N ASP A 142 -4.65 -3.59 20.28
CA ASP A 142 -5.44 -2.36 20.50
C ASP A 142 -6.25 -1.96 19.26
N CYS A 143 -5.65 -2.12 18.08
CA CYS A 143 -6.29 -1.79 16.81
C CYS A 143 -7.54 -2.64 16.48
N LEU A 144 -7.81 -3.75 17.18
CA LEU A 144 -9.06 -4.52 17.03
C LEU A 144 -10.13 -4.17 18.09
N TYR A 145 -9.75 -3.60 19.24
CA TYR A 145 -10.70 -3.17 20.27
C TYR A 145 -11.36 -1.83 19.94
N ASP A 146 -10.76 -1.07 19.03
CA ASP A 146 -11.12 0.31 18.85
C ASP A 146 -12.35 0.51 17.95
N THR A 147 -13.52 0.49 18.57
CA THR A 147 -14.76 1.06 17.99
C THR A 147 -15.27 2.29 18.74
N ALA A 148 -14.62 2.66 19.86
CA ALA A 148 -15.07 3.71 20.79
C ALA A 148 -13.94 4.60 21.34
N SER A 149 -12.71 4.48 20.84
CA SER A 149 -11.74 5.57 20.83
C SER A 149 -11.67 6.08 19.40
N ILE A 150 -12.40 7.17 19.16
CA ILE A 150 -12.06 8.08 18.08
C ILE A 150 -10.69 8.66 18.46
N SER A 151 -9.62 7.92 18.16
CA SER A 151 -8.53 8.49 17.40
C SER A 151 -8.80 8.15 15.94
N THR A 152 -9.77 8.85 15.36
CA THR A 152 -9.61 9.19 13.94
C THR A 152 -8.25 9.86 13.85
N ASP A 153 -7.33 9.22 13.14
CA ASP A 153 -6.28 9.92 12.42
C ASP A 153 -5.57 11.09 13.11
N GLU A 154 -4.44 10.82 13.74
CA GLU A 154 -3.33 11.79 13.68
C GLU A 154 -2.41 11.54 12.47
N ARG A 155 -2.75 10.59 11.56
CA ARG A 155 -1.92 10.24 10.39
C ARG A 155 -2.64 10.10 9.03
N ASP A 156 -3.97 10.24 8.94
CA ASP A 156 -4.65 10.60 7.68
C ASP A 156 -5.41 11.94 7.75
N GLU A 157 -5.36 12.68 8.87
CA GLU A 157 -5.83 14.07 8.90
C GLU A 157 -4.74 14.96 8.29
N VAL A 158 -5.01 15.44 7.07
CA VAL A 158 -4.12 16.39 6.42
C VAL A 158 -3.88 17.57 7.35
N VAL A 159 -2.61 18.01 7.46
CA VAL A 159 -2.22 19.14 8.30
C VAL A 159 -3.23 20.31 8.18
N PRO A 160 -3.78 20.85 9.30
CA PRO A 160 -4.76 21.92 9.23
C PRO A 160 -4.22 23.17 8.52
N TYR A 161 -5.09 23.92 7.84
CA TYR A 161 -4.68 25.10 7.08
C TYR A 161 -4.01 26.15 7.95
N GLU A 162 -4.45 26.32 9.20
CA GLU A 162 -3.91 27.29 10.16
C GLU A 162 -2.46 26.96 10.54
N VAL A 163 -2.11 25.67 10.60
CA VAL A 163 -0.74 25.22 10.85
C VAL A 163 0.15 25.57 9.68
N VAL A 164 -0.34 25.36 8.45
CA VAL A 164 0.37 25.71 7.23
C VAL A 164 0.53 27.22 7.09
N ASP A 165 -0.49 28.00 7.38
CA ASP A 165 -0.43 29.46 7.32
C ASP A 165 0.56 30.03 8.33
N ARG A 166 0.56 29.51 9.58
CA ARG A 166 1.58 29.90 10.56
C ARG A 166 2.99 29.56 10.09
N PHE A 167 3.18 28.40 9.49
CA PHE A 167 4.45 28.01 8.89
C PHE A 167 4.87 28.98 7.77
N VAL A 168 3.99 29.28 6.83
CA VAL A 168 4.26 30.21 5.71
C VAL A 168 4.60 31.60 6.24
N GLN A 169 3.86 32.11 7.22
CA GLN A 169 4.11 33.42 7.83
C GLN A 169 5.39 33.48 8.67
N ALA A 170 5.98 32.35 9.04
CA ALA A 170 7.28 32.30 9.71
C ALA A 170 8.47 32.31 8.73
N LEU A 171 8.24 32.07 7.43
CA LEU A 171 9.32 32.00 6.44
C LEU A 171 9.97 33.38 6.17
N PRO A 172 11.27 33.42 5.83
CA PRO A 172 11.93 34.61 5.27
C PRO A 172 11.16 35.18 4.07
N GLY A 173 11.28 36.48 3.81
CA GLY A 173 10.40 37.20 2.89
C GLY A 173 10.41 36.68 1.44
N ASP A 174 11.55 36.24 0.93
CA ASP A 174 11.71 35.57 -0.36
C ASP A 174 11.01 34.21 -0.40
N LYS A 175 11.27 33.33 0.58
CA LYS A 175 10.64 32.01 0.70
C LYS A 175 9.14 32.11 0.89
N ARG A 176 8.69 33.09 1.67
CA ARG A 176 7.27 33.38 1.90
C ARG A 176 6.57 33.78 0.61
N ARG A 177 7.19 34.62 -0.22
CA ARG A 177 6.64 34.97 -1.55
C ARG A 177 6.42 33.73 -2.42
N HIS A 178 7.39 32.81 -2.46
CA HIS A 178 7.25 31.56 -3.19
C HIS A 178 6.18 30.64 -2.59
N ALA A 179 6.14 30.48 -1.27
CA ALA A 179 5.13 29.67 -0.60
C ALA A 179 3.69 30.18 -0.83
N LEU A 180 3.48 31.51 -0.80
CA LEU A 180 2.19 32.12 -1.15
C LEU A 180 1.83 31.89 -2.63
N LEU A 181 2.81 31.88 -3.52
CA LEU A 181 2.59 31.54 -4.93
C LEU A 181 2.18 30.06 -5.10
N VAL A 182 2.79 29.14 -4.35
CA VAL A 182 2.39 27.73 -4.29
C VAL A 182 0.93 27.60 -3.84
N GLN A 183 0.56 28.22 -2.72
CA GLN A 183 -0.81 28.18 -2.20
C GLN A 183 -1.84 28.70 -3.21
N ARG A 184 -1.48 29.75 -3.96
CA ARG A 184 -2.34 30.33 -5.00
C ARG A 184 -2.50 29.41 -6.22
N LEU A 185 -1.43 28.75 -6.66
CA LEU A 185 -1.42 27.98 -7.91
C LEU A 185 -1.92 26.55 -7.74
N ALA A 186 -1.58 25.87 -6.63
CA ALA A 186 -1.87 24.44 -6.43
C ALA A 186 -3.36 24.07 -6.68
N PRO A 187 -4.36 24.83 -6.18
CA PRO A 187 -5.76 24.49 -6.42
C PRO A 187 -6.16 24.50 -7.90
N ARG A 188 -5.52 25.33 -8.73
CA ARG A 188 -5.78 25.40 -10.18
C ARG A 188 -5.37 24.13 -10.93
N PHE A 189 -4.51 23.32 -10.32
CA PHE A 189 -4.08 22.02 -10.82
C PHE A 189 -4.77 20.86 -10.08
N ALA A 190 -5.78 21.17 -9.25
CA ALA A 190 -6.43 20.21 -8.36
C ALA A 190 -5.41 19.46 -7.48
N VAL A 191 -4.41 20.17 -6.97
CA VAL A 191 -3.42 19.69 -6.01
C VAL A 191 -3.69 20.40 -4.68
N ASP A 192 -3.58 19.66 -3.57
CA ASP A 192 -3.72 20.23 -2.23
C ASP A 192 -2.54 21.21 -2.00
N PRO A 193 -2.79 22.49 -1.68
CA PRO A 193 -1.73 23.44 -1.35
C PRO A 193 -0.74 22.92 -0.33
N ARG A 194 -1.20 22.13 0.64
CA ARG A 194 -0.39 21.61 1.73
C ARG A 194 0.57 20.53 1.24
N LEU A 195 0.14 19.69 0.29
CA LEU A 195 1.00 18.71 -0.38
C LEU A 195 2.02 19.40 -1.29
N ALA A 196 1.57 20.39 -2.07
CA ALA A 196 2.47 21.15 -2.95
C ALA A 196 3.57 21.87 -2.15
N LEU A 197 3.23 22.45 -1.00
CA LEU A 197 4.21 23.04 -0.07
C LEU A 197 5.17 21.98 0.50
N ALA A 198 4.68 20.77 0.80
CA ALA A 198 5.53 19.67 1.26
C ALA A 198 6.59 19.30 0.21
N ILE A 199 6.20 19.24 -1.06
CA ILE A 199 7.09 18.94 -2.19
C ILE A 199 8.11 20.07 -2.36
N VAL A 200 7.68 21.33 -2.54
CA VAL A 200 8.58 22.48 -2.74
C VAL A 200 9.57 22.65 -1.58
N ARG A 201 9.10 22.44 -0.34
CA ARG A 201 9.97 22.46 0.85
C ARG A 201 11.04 21.39 0.77
N THR A 202 10.69 20.19 0.33
CA THR A 202 11.59 19.04 0.26
C THR A 202 12.57 19.17 -0.89
N GLU A 203 12.13 19.72 -2.03
CA GLU A 203 12.93 19.86 -3.25
C GLU A 203 13.98 20.96 -3.16
N SER A 204 13.55 22.19 -2.83
CA SER A 204 14.45 23.35 -2.86
C SER A 204 14.42 24.19 -1.59
N ASN A 205 13.57 23.83 -0.62
CA ASN A 205 13.32 24.66 0.55
C ASN A 205 12.92 26.10 0.17
N PHE A 206 12.06 26.22 -0.85
CA PHE A 206 11.55 27.47 -1.43
C PHE A 206 12.59 28.36 -2.12
N ASP A 207 13.74 27.81 -2.49
CA ASP A 207 14.73 28.49 -3.32
C ASP A 207 14.37 28.32 -4.81
N ALA A 208 14.13 29.43 -5.50
CA ALA A 208 13.81 29.42 -6.93
C ALA A 208 15.06 29.40 -7.84
N ALA A 209 16.24 29.68 -7.28
CA ALA A 209 17.51 29.62 -8.00
C ALA A 209 18.22 28.26 -7.84
N ALA A 210 17.62 27.32 -7.10
CA ALA A 210 18.22 26.01 -6.83
C ALA A 210 18.50 25.22 -8.11
N VAL A 211 19.72 24.68 -8.21
CA VAL A 211 20.14 23.77 -9.28
C VAL A 211 20.88 22.59 -8.65
N SER A 212 20.40 21.38 -8.89
CA SER A 212 21.05 20.16 -8.40
C SER A 212 22.18 19.66 -9.33
N PRO A 213 23.05 18.75 -8.86
CA PRO A 213 24.05 18.10 -9.72
C PRO A 213 23.45 17.33 -10.90
N LYS A 214 22.19 16.88 -10.80
CA LYS A 214 21.43 16.22 -11.88
C LYS A 214 20.72 17.23 -12.79
N ASN A 215 21.04 18.52 -12.66
CA ASN A 215 20.42 19.62 -13.38
C ASN A 215 18.91 19.75 -13.15
N ALA A 216 18.44 19.37 -11.95
CA ALA A 216 17.09 19.66 -11.51
C ALA A 216 17.01 21.14 -11.08
N GLN A 217 15.99 21.88 -11.50
CA GLN A 217 15.98 23.34 -11.42
C GLN A 217 14.74 23.90 -10.72
N GLY A 218 14.94 25.00 -9.98
CA GLY A 218 13.91 25.83 -9.40
C GLY A 218 13.16 25.20 -8.22
N LEU A 219 11.98 25.76 -7.92
CA LEU A 219 11.20 25.48 -6.71
C LEU A 219 10.78 24.00 -6.56
N MET A 220 10.44 23.35 -7.66
CA MET A 220 10.00 21.96 -7.70
C MET A 220 11.02 21.02 -8.35
N GLN A 221 12.27 21.49 -8.49
CA GLN A 221 13.42 20.73 -8.99
C GLN A 221 13.09 19.90 -10.24
N LEU A 222 12.61 20.57 -11.29
CA LEU A 222 12.31 19.90 -12.55
C LEU A 222 13.62 19.65 -13.30
N ILE A 223 13.86 18.40 -13.68
CA ILE A 223 14.89 18.07 -14.67
C ILE A 223 14.44 18.53 -16.07
N PRO A 224 15.35 18.77 -17.03
CA PRO A 224 15.01 19.34 -18.33
C PRO A 224 13.92 18.57 -19.09
N GLU A 225 13.99 17.24 -19.08
CA GLU A 225 13.02 16.37 -19.76
C GLU A 225 11.61 16.52 -19.17
N THR A 226 11.48 16.61 -17.84
CA THR A 226 10.19 16.87 -17.18
C THR A 226 9.72 18.29 -17.45
N ALA A 227 10.61 19.28 -17.42
CA ALA A 227 10.28 20.67 -17.73
C ALA A 227 9.68 20.79 -19.14
N GLU A 228 10.32 20.17 -20.14
CA GLU A 228 9.84 20.13 -21.52
C GLU A 228 8.48 19.43 -21.63
N ARG A 229 8.35 18.23 -21.05
CA ARG A 229 7.11 17.43 -21.09
C ARG A 229 5.90 18.18 -20.53
N PHE A 230 6.11 19.08 -19.56
CA PHE A 230 5.08 19.88 -18.90
C PHE A 230 5.11 21.37 -19.28
N GLY A 231 5.74 21.72 -20.41
CA GLY A 231 5.61 23.04 -21.04
C GLY A 231 6.36 24.19 -20.33
N VAL A 232 7.39 23.87 -19.56
CA VAL A 232 8.24 24.83 -18.86
C VAL A 232 9.40 25.23 -19.75
N ARG A 233 9.44 26.50 -20.17
CA ARG A 233 10.54 27.03 -21.01
C ARG A 233 11.71 27.54 -20.19
N ASN A 234 11.43 28.11 -19.02
CA ASN A 234 12.45 28.53 -18.07
C ASN A 234 12.14 27.94 -16.69
N ALA A 235 12.87 26.91 -16.29
CA ALA A 235 12.65 26.23 -15.01
C ALA A 235 13.17 27.03 -13.80
N LEU A 236 13.95 28.11 -14.01
CA LEU A 236 14.33 29.05 -12.94
C LEU A 236 13.34 30.21 -12.80
N ASP A 237 12.37 30.35 -13.71
CA ASP A 237 11.23 31.22 -13.48
C ASP A 237 10.27 30.57 -12.46
N PRO A 238 10.01 31.19 -11.29
CA PRO A 238 9.25 30.56 -10.22
C PRO A 238 7.84 30.13 -10.65
N GLU A 239 7.16 30.96 -11.45
CA GLU A 239 5.78 30.68 -11.84
C GLU A 239 5.70 29.58 -12.90
N GLN A 240 6.55 29.60 -13.92
CA GLN A 240 6.63 28.51 -14.90
C GLN A 240 7.02 27.19 -14.22
N ASN A 241 8.01 27.20 -13.35
CA ASN A 241 8.45 26.02 -12.61
C ASN A 241 7.31 25.41 -11.79
N LEU A 242 6.59 26.22 -11.01
CA LEU A 242 5.45 25.76 -10.22
C LEU A 242 4.32 25.22 -11.09
N ARG A 243 3.98 25.90 -12.19
CA ARG A 243 2.92 25.41 -13.10
C ARG A 243 3.26 24.04 -13.69
N GLY A 244 4.50 23.86 -14.15
CA GLY A 244 4.96 22.57 -14.68
C GLY A 244 5.03 21.48 -13.62
N GLY A 245 5.61 21.78 -12.45
CA GLY A 245 5.73 20.83 -11.36
C GLY A 245 4.39 20.43 -10.75
N LEU A 246 3.44 21.36 -10.64
CA LEU A 246 2.07 21.06 -10.20
C LEU A 246 1.31 20.21 -11.22
N ALA A 247 1.49 20.47 -12.52
CA ALA A 247 0.93 19.63 -13.57
C ALA A 247 1.52 18.20 -13.52
N TYR A 248 2.83 18.09 -13.33
CA TYR A 248 3.50 16.80 -13.16
C TYR A 248 3.02 16.05 -11.91
N LEU A 249 3.00 16.72 -10.76
CA LEU A 249 2.49 16.14 -9.51
C LEU A 249 1.04 15.69 -9.65
N ARG A 250 0.18 16.49 -10.28
CA ARG A 250 -1.21 16.10 -10.55
C ARG A 250 -1.30 14.87 -11.46
N TRP A 251 -0.45 14.80 -12.49
CA TRP A 251 -0.38 13.63 -13.35
C TRP A 251 -0.01 12.37 -12.55
N LEU A 252 1.00 12.45 -11.68
CA LEU A 252 1.41 11.34 -10.80
C LEU A 252 0.30 10.94 -9.82
N LEU A 253 -0.34 11.91 -9.16
CA LEU A 253 -1.46 11.66 -8.27
C LEU A 253 -2.61 10.94 -8.99
N LYS A 254 -2.85 11.24 -10.26
CA LYS A 254 -3.82 10.49 -11.07
C LYS A 254 -3.34 9.07 -11.37
N GLN A 255 -2.06 8.90 -11.75
CA GLN A 255 -1.50 7.56 -12.06
C GLN A 255 -1.55 6.63 -10.85
N PHE A 256 -1.28 7.15 -9.65
CA PHE A 256 -1.26 6.37 -8.40
C PHE A 256 -2.56 6.51 -7.60
N GLU A 257 -3.66 6.86 -8.26
CA GLU A 257 -5.00 6.91 -7.67
C GLU A 257 -5.08 7.69 -6.35
N GLY A 258 -4.31 8.77 -6.22
CA GLY A 258 -4.26 9.63 -5.03
C GLY A 258 -3.41 9.10 -3.88
N ASP A 259 -2.63 8.03 -4.06
CA ASP A 259 -1.64 7.57 -3.09
C ASP A 259 -0.44 8.54 -3.04
N VAL A 260 -0.30 9.23 -1.92
CA VAL A 260 0.72 10.28 -1.75
C VAL A 260 2.12 9.69 -1.68
N ALA A 261 2.29 8.52 -1.08
CA ALA A 261 3.59 7.89 -0.95
C ALA A 261 4.14 7.47 -2.32
N LEU A 262 3.29 6.84 -3.14
CA LEU A 262 3.66 6.43 -4.49
C LEU A 262 3.87 7.63 -5.42
N ALA A 263 3.01 8.65 -5.34
CA ALA A 263 3.19 9.88 -6.12
C ALA A 263 4.49 10.61 -5.74
N ALA A 264 4.81 10.74 -4.45
CA ALA A 264 6.06 11.33 -3.99
C ALA A 264 7.29 10.50 -4.40
N ALA A 265 7.21 9.17 -4.30
CA ALA A 265 8.27 8.28 -4.74
C ALA A 265 8.53 8.42 -6.25
N ALA A 266 7.47 8.47 -7.07
CA ALA A 266 7.58 8.65 -8.51
C ALA A 266 8.07 10.06 -8.87
N TYR A 267 7.71 11.08 -8.09
CA TYR A 267 8.23 12.44 -8.27
C TYR A 267 9.77 12.45 -8.14
N ASN A 268 10.30 11.76 -7.13
CA ASN A 268 11.74 11.72 -6.85
C ASN A 268 12.53 10.72 -7.73
N ALA A 269 12.01 9.51 -7.93
CA ALA A 269 12.72 8.40 -8.57
C ALA A 269 12.25 8.08 -10.00
N GLY A 270 11.20 8.76 -10.48
CA GLY A 270 10.51 8.49 -11.74
C GLY A 270 9.44 7.41 -11.62
N GLU A 271 8.37 7.56 -12.41
CA GLU A 271 7.22 6.63 -12.43
C GLU A 271 7.62 5.21 -12.83
N GLY A 272 8.61 5.06 -13.71
CA GLY A 272 9.10 3.76 -14.16
C GLY A 272 9.80 2.98 -13.05
N ALA A 273 10.46 3.67 -12.10
CA ALA A 273 11.06 3.00 -10.96
C ALA A 273 10.00 2.45 -10.01
N VAL A 274 8.95 3.23 -9.73
CA VAL A 274 7.81 2.80 -8.90
C VAL A 274 7.08 1.62 -9.55
N ALA A 275 6.83 1.68 -10.85
CA ALA A 275 6.20 0.60 -11.61
C ALA A 275 7.00 -0.70 -11.55
N ARG A 276 8.33 -0.65 -11.79
CA ARG A 276 9.21 -1.83 -11.73
C ARG A 276 9.24 -2.52 -10.36
N HIS A 277 9.06 -1.75 -9.28
CA HIS A 277 9.11 -2.28 -7.91
C HIS A 277 7.72 -2.59 -7.33
N GLY A 278 6.64 -2.23 -8.02
CA GLY A 278 5.27 -2.40 -7.52
C GLY A 278 4.98 -1.61 -6.23
N GLY A 279 5.70 -0.50 -6.01
CA GLY A 279 5.67 0.25 -4.75
C GLY A 279 6.79 1.29 -4.66
N VAL A 280 7.00 1.86 -3.47
CA VAL A 280 8.14 2.76 -3.21
C VAL A 280 9.45 1.99 -3.47
N PRO A 281 10.30 2.42 -4.42
CA PRO A 281 11.57 1.76 -4.68
C PRO A 281 12.46 1.76 -3.43
N PRO A 282 13.22 0.68 -3.15
CA PRO A 282 14.08 0.55 -1.98
C PRO A 282 15.39 1.35 -2.16
N TYR A 283 15.28 2.59 -2.60
CA TYR A 283 16.37 3.55 -2.69
C TYR A 283 16.32 4.40 -1.43
N ALA A 284 17.39 4.39 -0.63
CA ALA A 284 17.42 5.11 0.64
C ALA A 284 17.04 6.59 0.49
N GLU A 285 17.50 7.24 -0.59
CA GLU A 285 17.14 8.62 -0.94
C GLU A 285 15.62 8.81 -1.12
N THR A 286 14.98 7.88 -1.83
CA THR A 286 13.54 7.94 -2.15
C THR A 286 12.68 7.62 -0.93
N GLU A 287 13.05 6.62 -0.13
CA GLU A 287 12.35 6.31 1.12
C GLU A 287 12.39 7.49 2.10
N GLU A 288 13.56 8.12 2.22
CA GLU A 288 13.73 9.34 3.01
C GLU A 288 12.93 10.52 2.44
N TYR A 289 12.92 10.70 1.11
CA TYR A 289 12.12 11.72 0.45
C TYR A 289 10.63 11.58 0.79
N VAL A 290 10.07 10.37 0.61
CA VAL A 290 8.67 10.06 0.93
C VAL A 290 8.36 10.35 2.39
N ARG A 291 9.23 9.91 3.31
CA ARG A 291 9.08 10.18 4.74
C ARG A 291 9.02 11.68 5.05
N ARG A 292 9.87 12.52 4.42
CA ARG A 292 9.84 13.97 4.63
C ARG A 292 8.55 14.62 4.13
N VAL A 293 8.06 14.19 2.96
CA VAL A 293 6.81 14.68 2.39
C VAL A 293 5.63 14.32 3.30
N LEU A 294 5.52 13.05 3.70
CA LEU A 294 4.45 12.58 4.57
C LEU A 294 4.52 13.19 5.97
N ALA A 295 5.71 13.43 6.52
CA ALA A 295 5.85 14.10 7.82
C ALA A 295 5.28 15.52 7.83
N PHE A 296 5.34 16.22 6.68
CA PHE A 296 4.74 17.56 6.53
C PHE A 296 3.25 17.49 6.17
N TYR A 297 2.86 16.63 5.23
CA TYR A 297 1.48 16.56 4.73
C TYR A 297 0.51 15.83 5.69
N ARG A 298 1.00 14.82 6.41
CA ARG A 298 0.28 14.01 7.41
C ARG A 298 -0.90 13.20 6.91
N SER A 299 -0.98 12.94 5.60
CA SER A 299 -1.98 12.06 5.02
C SER A 299 -1.39 11.14 3.97
N SER A 300 -1.82 9.88 3.97
CA SER A 300 -1.48 8.90 2.94
C SER A 300 -2.25 9.10 1.63
N ARG A 301 -3.37 9.84 1.68
CA ARG A 301 -4.25 10.11 0.55
C ARG A 301 -4.27 11.59 0.20
N HIS A 302 -4.27 11.89 -1.10
CA HIS A 302 -4.39 13.26 -1.58
C HIS A 302 -5.83 13.75 -1.45
N HIS A 303 -6.00 14.88 -0.77
CA HIS A 303 -7.28 15.56 -0.59
C HIS A 303 -7.36 16.72 -1.57
N ALA A 304 -7.94 16.48 -2.75
CA ALA A 304 -8.12 17.53 -3.74
C ALA A 304 -9.00 18.65 -3.15
N PRO A 305 -8.66 19.94 -3.39
CA PRO A 305 -9.51 21.03 -2.96
C PRO A 305 -10.89 20.95 -3.65
N ASP A 306 -11.96 21.17 -2.89
CA ASP A 306 -13.33 21.18 -3.42
C ASP A 306 -13.49 22.34 -4.41
N GLY A 307 -13.72 22.00 -5.68
CA GLY A 307 -14.10 22.98 -6.71
C GLY A 307 -13.25 22.95 -7.97
N GLY A 308 -13.87 22.45 -9.06
CA GLY A 308 -13.61 22.94 -10.41
C GLY A 308 -12.45 22.28 -11.16
N LEU A 309 -12.79 21.28 -11.96
CA LEU A 309 -11.93 20.65 -12.96
C LEU A 309 -11.41 21.70 -13.97
N ALA A 310 -10.18 22.17 -13.80
CA ALA A 310 -9.37 22.53 -14.95
C ALA A 310 -8.84 21.23 -15.56
N ALA A 311 -9.07 21.03 -16.85
CA ALA A 311 -8.47 19.91 -17.58
C ALA A 311 -6.94 20.02 -17.45
N VAL A 312 -6.33 19.03 -16.80
CA VAL A 312 -4.87 18.91 -16.70
C VAL A 312 -4.33 18.80 -18.12
N PRO A 313 -3.36 19.63 -18.55
CA PRO A 313 -2.72 19.45 -19.84
C PRO A 313 -2.14 18.04 -19.89
N ALA A 314 -2.52 17.25 -20.89
CA ALA A 314 -1.83 15.99 -21.14
C ALA A 314 -0.35 16.31 -21.41
N PRO A 315 0.58 15.42 -21.00
CA PRO A 315 2.00 15.60 -21.35
C PRO A 315 2.13 15.79 -22.87
N ALA A 316 3.04 16.65 -23.29
CA ALA A 316 3.36 16.78 -24.71
C ALA A 316 3.71 15.39 -25.26
N ARG A 317 3.10 15.00 -26.39
CA ARG A 317 3.48 13.75 -27.07
C ARG A 317 4.90 13.98 -27.60
N GLY A 318 5.87 13.24 -27.05
CA GLY A 318 7.20 13.11 -27.63
C GLY A 318 7.17 12.35 -28.95
#